data_AF-F6K629-F1
#
_entry.id   AF-F6K629-F1
#
_cell.length_a   1.000
_cell.length_b   1.000
_cell.length_c   1.000
_cell.angle_alpha   90.00
_cell.angle_beta   90.00
_cell.angle_gamma   90.00
#
_symmetry.space_group_name_H-M   'P 1'
#
loop_
_entity.id
_entity.type
_entity.pdbx_description
1 polymer ?
#
loop_
_entity_poly.entity_id
_entity_poly.type
_entity_poly.pdbx_seq_one_letter_code
_entity_poly.pdbx_strand_id
1 'polypeptide(L)' 'FKLFEALKDHEAIQDSMNTIKADLISNFFNNSEAKVNDFEKIAKIPVDDPQVQRKAVNELMKVMHRLSPKSSL' A
#
# COMPACT_ATOMS: atom_id res chain seq x y z
N PHE A 1 7.74 -0.54 -0.84
CA PHE A 1 8.11 -1.47 0.23
C PHE A 1 8.69 -2.79 -0.26
N LYS A 2 8.16 -3.44 -1.32
CA LYS A 2 8.72 -4.72 -1.83
C LYS A 2 10.25 -4.74 -2.00
N LEU A 3 10.85 -3.72 -2.63
CA LEU A 3 12.31 -3.64 -2.77
C LEU A 3 13.01 -3.49 -1.40
N PHE A 4 12.50 -2.60 -0.54
CA PHE A 4 13.01 -2.45 0.84
C PHE A 4 12.89 -3.75 1.64
N GLU A 5 11.82 -4.52 1.46
CA GLU A 5 11.63 -5.82 2.12
C GLU A 5 12.57 -6.89 1.56
N ALA A 6 12.79 -6.92 0.25
CA ALA A 6 13.71 -7.85 -0.39
C ALA A 6 15.17 -7.61 0.04
N LEU A 7 15.52 -6.36 0.37
CA LEU A 7 16.89 -5.95 0.71
C LEU A 7 17.09 -5.65 2.20
N LYS A 8 16.10 -5.94 3.06
CA LYS A 8 16.11 -5.54 4.47
C LYS A 8 17.28 -6.12 5.29
N ASP A 9 17.79 -7.27 4.87
CA ASP A 9 18.86 -8.01 5.56
C ASP A 9 20.26 -7.69 5.00
N HIS A 10 20.36 -6.77 4.02
CA HIS A 10 21.64 -6.29 3.51
C HIS A 10 22.21 -5.17 4.38
N GLU A 11 22.97 -5.54 5.41
CA GLU A 11 23.55 -4.62 6.39
C GLU A 11 24.28 -3.43 5.75
N ALA A 12 25.06 -3.67 4.68
CA ALA A 12 25.86 -2.65 4.02
C ALA A 12 25.06 -1.45 3.46
N ILE A 13 23.76 -1.63 3.19
CA ILE A 13 22.88 -0.59 2.63
C ILE A 13 21.67 -0.29 3.52
N GLN A 14 21.61 -0.89 4.71
CA GLN A 14 20.43 -0.83 5.58
C GLN A 14 20.10 0.61 5.98
N ASP A 15 21.10 1.39 6.37
CA ASP A 15 20.92 2.79 6.76
C ASP A 15 20.40 3.64 5.60
N SER A 16 21.00 3.51 4.42
CA SER A 16 20.55 4.22 3.23
C SER A 16 19.11 3.85 2.85
N MET A 17 18.75 2.57 2.96
CA MET A 17 17.38 2.10 2.70
C MET A 17 16.38 2.65 3.72
N ASN A 18 16.76 2.71 5.00
CA ASN A 18 15.94 3.29 6.05
C ASN A 18 15.72 4.80 5.84
N THR A 19 16.77 5.54 5.47
CA THR A 19 16.67 6.98 5.16
C THR A 19 15.75 7.23 3.97
N ILE A 20 15.91 6.50 2.86
CA ILE A 20 15.04 6.65 1.68
C ILE A 20 13.59 6.28 2.03
N LYS A 21 13.38 5.23 2.81
CA LYS A 21 12.03 4.82 3.26
C LYS A 21 11.38 5.92 4.11
N ALA A 22 12.12 6.54 5.03
CA ALA A 22 11.62 7.63 5.86
C ALA A 22 11.26 8.88 5.04
N ASP A 23 12.12 9.27 4.09
CA ASP A 23 11.84 10.40 3.19
C ASP A 23 10.59 10.16 2.33
N LEU A 24 10.42 8.95 1.79
CA LEU A 24 9.21 8.54 1.08
C LEU A 24 7.95 8.65 1.97
N ILE A 25 8.03 8.22 3.23
CA ILE A 25 6.93 8.33 4.19
C ILE A 25 6.56 9.80 4.44
N SER A 26 7.56 10.65 4.62
CA SER A 26 7.35 12.08 4.80
C SER A 26 6.69 12.72 3.57
N ASN A 27 7.25 12.49 2.38
CA ASN A 27 6.85 13.22 1.17
C ASN A 27 5.59 12.67 0.51
N PHE A 28 5.40 11.34 0.47
CA PHE A 28 4.24 10.74 -0.19
C PHE A 28 3.04 10.59 0.76
N PHE A 29 3.29 10.17 2.00
CA PHE A 29 2.22 9.92 2.97
C PHE A 29 1.97 11.11 3.91
N ASN A 30 2.72 12.22 3.77
CA ASN A 30 2.63 13.40 4.62
C ASN A 30 2.80 13.03 6.11
N ASN A 31 3.75 12.13 6.40
CA ASN A 31 3.98 11.56 7.73
C ASN A 31 2.74 10.91 8.39
N SER A 32 1.71 10.58 7.61
CA SER A 32 0.50 9.95 8.13
C SER A 32 0.69 8.45 8.26
N GLU A 33 0.90 7.99 9.49
CA GLU A 33 1.02 6.56 9.80
C GLU A 33 -0.21 5.76 9.35
N ALA A 34 -1.42 6.33 9.53
CA ALA A 34 -2.66 5.70 9.07
C ALA A 34 -2.64 5.42 7.55
N LYS A 35 -2.19 6.38 6.74
CA LYS A 35 -2.09 6.18 5.28
C LYS A 35 -1.04 5.14 4.91
N VAL A 36 0.09 5.11 5.62
CA VAL A 36 1.14 4.09 5.41
C VAL A 36 0.59 2.71 5.73
N ASN A 37 -0.06 2.55 6.89
CA ASN A 37 -0.63 1.28 7.33
C ASN A 37 -1.71 0.77 6.39
N ASP A 38 -2.63 1.64 5.94
CA ASP A 38 -3.67 1.25 4.99
C ASP A 38 -3.10 0.91 3.61
N PHE A 39 -2.09 1.64 3.15
CA PHE A 39 -1.37 1.31 1.92
C PHE A 39 -0.67 -0.06 2.02
N GLU A 40 0.06 -0.34 3.11
CA GLU A 40 0.74 -1.61 3.30
C GLU A 40 -0.24 -2.80 3.36
N LYS A 41 -1.40 -2.62 4.03
CA LYS A 41 -2.47 -3.64 4.04
C LYS A 41 -2.95 -3.97 2.64
N ILE A 42 -3.21 -2.96 1.80
CA ILE A 42 -3.69 -3.16 0.42
C ILE A 42 -2.59 -3.79 -0.44
N ALA A 43 -1.34 -3.32 -0.33
CA ALA A 43 -0.23 -3.80 -1.14
C ALA A 43 0.16 -5.27 -0.86
N LYS A 44 -0.18 -5.78 0.32
CA LYS A 44 0.12 -7.15 0.79
C LYS A 44 -1.06 -8.12 0.68
N ILE A 45 -2.16 -7.72 0.02
CA ILE A 45 -3.31 -8.61 -0.22
C ILE A 45 -2.85 -9.84 -1.03
N PRO A 46 -3.06 -11.08 -0.54
CA PRO A 46 -2.69 -12.30 -1.26
C PRO A 46 -3.71 -12.57 -2.37
N VAL A 47 -3.35 -12.22 -3.60
CA VAL A 47 -4.25 -12.30 -4.76
C VAL A 47 -4.60 -13.73 -5.19
N ASP A 48 -3.83 -14.71 -4.73
CA ASP A 48 -4.00 -16.14 -4.95
C ASP A 48 -4.93 -16.81 -3.93
N ASP A 49 -5.25 -16.15 -2.82
CA ASP A 49 -6.19 -16.67 -1.81
C ASP A 49 -7.64 -16.62 -2.36
N PRO A 50 -8.32 -17.79 -2.51
CA PRO A 50 -9.69 -17.83 -3.02
C PRO A 50 -10.71 -17.05 -2.16
N GLN A 51 -10.51 -16.93 -0.85
CA GLN A 51 -11.39 -16.14 0.02
C GLN A 51 -11.21 -14.64 -0.21
N VAL A 52 -9.97 -14.21 -0.45
CA VAL A 52 -9.67 -12.82 -0.82
C VAL A 52 -10.27 -12.49 -2.18
N GLN A 53 -10.13 -13.37 -3.18
CA GLN A 53 -10.74 -13.20 -4.49
C GLN A 53 -12.26 -13.05 -4.40
N ARG A 54 -12.93 -13.90 -3.58
CA ARG A 54 -14.38 -13.79 -3.33
C ARG A 54 -14.76 -12.45 -2.72
N LYS A 55 -14.00 -11.96 -1.73
CA LYS A 55 -14.22 -10.63 -1.13
C LYS A 55 -14.04 -9.51 -2.15
N ALA A 56 -12.99 -9.58 -2.99
CA ALA A 56 -12.74 -8.59 -4.04
C ALA A 56 -13.91 -8.52 -5.04
N VAL A 57 -14.45 -9.67 -5.46
CA VAL A 57 -15.65 -9.74 -6.32
C VAL A 57 -16.87 -9.16 -5.62
N ASN A 58 -17.10 -9.50 -4.34
CA ASN A 58 -18.24 -8.99 -3.57
C ASN A 58 -18.21 -7.47 -3.36
N GLU A 59 -17.02 -6.87 -3.29
CA GLU A 59 -16.84 -5.44 -3.08
C GLU A 59 -16.71 -4.63 -4.38
N LEU A 60 -16.53 -5.30 -5.53
CA LEU A 60 -16.24 -4.68 -6.82
C LEU A 60 -17.18 -3.52 -7.15
N MET A 61 -18.50 -3.72 -7.07
CA MET A 61 -19.47 -2.67 -7.40
C MET A 61 -19.37 -1.44 -6.48
N LYS A 62 -19.07 -1.65 -5.19
CA LYS A 62 -18.87 -0.54 -4.24
C LYS A 62 -17.58 0.23 -4.56
N VAL A 63 -16.52 -0.49 -4.94
CA VAL A 63 -15.26 0.13 -5.36
C VAL A 63 -15.48 0.94 -6.63
N MET A 64 -16.13 0.39 -7.65
CA MET A 64 -16.45 1.11 -8.88
C MET A 64 -17.25 2.38 -8.61
N HIS A 65 -18.26 2.32 -7.74
CA HIS A 65 -19.04 3.50 -7.36
C HIS A 65 -18.19 4.57 -6.66
N ARG A 66 -17.21 4.18 -5.84
CA ARG A 66 -16.29 5.12 -5.17
C ARG A 66 -15.24 5.72 -6.10
N LEU A 67 -14.86 4.99 -7.15
CA LEU A 67 -13.93 5.45 -8.18
C LEU A 67 -14.61 6.36 -9.21
N SER A 68 -15.93 6.25 -9.37
CA SER A 68 -16.68 7.16 -10.23
C SER A 68 -16.45 8.61 -9.81
N PRO A 69 -16.25 9.53 -10.79
CA PRO A 69 -16.21 10.95 -10.50
C PRO A 69 -17.47 11.32 -9.71
N LYS A 70 -17.30 12.02 -8.58
CA LYS A 70 -18.45 12.65 -7.94
C LYS A 70 -19.04 13.63 -8.94
N SER A 71 -20.30 13.44 -9.30
CA SER A 71 -21.02 14.40 -10.14
C SER A 71 -20.95 15.76 -9.45
N SER A 72 -20.14 16.67 -10.00
CA SER A 72 -20.17 18.08 -9.64
C SER A 72 -21.37 18.69 -10.34
N LEU A 73 -22.56 18.52 -9.77
CA LEU A 73 -23.75 19.31 -10.07
C LEU A 73 -24.04 20.19 -8.86
#